data_AF-A0A2V4VWB1-F1
#
_entry.id   AF-A0A2V4VWB1-F1
#
_cell.length_a   1.000
_cell.length_b   1.000
_cell.length_c   1.000
_cell.angle_alpha   90.00
_cell.angle_beta   90.00
_cell.angle_gamma   90.00
#
_symmetry.space_group_name_H-M   'P 1'
#
loop_
_entity.id
_entity.type
_entity.pdbx_description
1 polymer ?
#
loop_
_entity_poly.entity_id
_entity_poly.type
_entity_poly.pdbx_seq_one_letter_code
_entity_poly.pdbx_strand_id
1 'polypeptide(L)'
;MLKHLKESKCPVCGDSTVVGEEIERDILSKTIRIHTNGQRWETRTFLCGQAINWIPNFSKSELDEYYTCKNNPEYRLKLEKRKVAVARVRSFIDSLNDVDDEYKTHLKNGRGYSC
;
A
#
# COMPACT_ATOMS: atom_id res chain seq x y z
N MET A 1 -8.38 -5.07 21.54
CA MET A 1 -9.45 -4.13 21.18
C MET A 1 -8.89 -2.72 21.18
N LEU A 2 -9.13 -1.98 20.09
CA LEU A 2 -8.70 -0.59 19.89
C LEU A 2 -9.48 0.36 20.80
N LYS A 3 -8.83 1.39 21.33
CA LYS A 3 -9.41 2.32 22.31
C LYS A 3 -9.78 3.65 21.66
N HIS A 4 -8.93 4.16 20.77
CA HIS A 4 -9.03 5.50 20.21
C HIS A 4 -9.55 5.50 18.76
N LEU A 5 -9.18 4.52 17.93
CA LEU A 5 -9.75 4.40 16.58
C LEU A 5 -11.25 4.06 16.64
N LYS A 6 -12.09 4.96 16.14
CA LYS A 6 -13.57 4.82 16.14
C LYS A 6 -14.16 4.62 14.74
N GLU A 7 -13.36 4.83 13.71
CA GLU A 7 -13.74 4.77 12.31
C GLU A 7 -14.14 3.35 11.93
N SER A 8 -15.44 3.15 11.68
CA SER A 8 -15.99 1.85 11.26
C SER A 8 -15.98 1.66 9.74
N LYS A 9 -15.57 2.68 8.98
CA LYS A 9 -15.52 2.67 7.51
C LYS A 9 -14.27 3.35 7.01
N CYS A 10 -13.74 2.88 5.89
CA CYS A 10 -12.69 3.54 5.14
C CYS A 10 -13.18 4.94 4.69
N PRO A 11 -12.47 6.03 5.01
CA PRO A 11 -12.92 7.39 4.69
C PRO A 11 -12.80 7.72 3.19
N VAL A 12 -12.11 6.88 2.41
CA VAL A 12 -11.91 7.08 0.97
C VAL A 12 -13.03 6.46 0.14
N CYS A 13 -13.46 5.24 0.46
CA CYS A 13 -14.44 4.49 -0.35
C CYS A 13 -15.66 3.99 0.42
N GLY A 14 -15.73 4.21 1.74
CA GLY A 14 -16.84 3.79 2.58
C GLY A 14 -16.87 2.30 2.94
N ASP A 15 -15.88 1.50 2.52
CA ASP A 15 -15.79 0.08 2.86
C ASP A 15 -15.73 -0.12 4.38
N SER A 16 -16.64 -0.92 4.92
CA SER A 16 -16.77 -1.19 6.35
C SER A 16 -16.10 -2.49 6.79
N THR A 17 -15.54 -3.26 5.85
CA THR A 17 -14.98 -4.57 6.16
C THR A 17 -13.58 -4.40 6.75
N VAL A 18 -13.45 -4.63 8.06
CA VAL A 18 -12.16 -4.60 8.77
C VAL A 18 -11.45 -5.95 8.61
N VAL A 19 -10.21 -5.93 8.14
CA VAL A 19 -9.37 -7.13 7.91
C VAL A 19 -8.17 -7.21 8.85
N GLY A 20 -7.88 -6.14 9.58
CA GLY A 20 -6.78 -6.12 10.55
C GLY A 20 -6.97 -5.02 11.59
N GLU A 21 -6.60 -5.34 12.83
CA GLU A 21 -6.50 -4.38 13.93
C GLU A 21 -5.23 -4.65 14.72
N GLU A 22 -4.42 -3.62 14.91
CA GLU A 22 -3.10 -3.75 15.52
C GLU A 22 -2.87 -2.66 16.56
N ILE A 23 -2.06 -3.00 17.56
CA ILE A 23 -1.55 -2.07 18.56
C ILE A 23 -0.04 -2.19 18.50
N GLU A 24 0.65 -1.06 18.39
CA GLU A 24 2.10 -1.07 18.30
C GLU A 24 2.73 -1.68 19.56
N ARG A 25 3.70 -2.56 19.35
CA ARG A 25 4.45 -3.24 20.40
C ARG A 25 5.93 -2.95 20.23
N ASP A 26 6.62 -2.84 21.35
CA ASP A 26 8.07 -2.77 21.35
C ASP A 26 8.66 -4.06 20.76
N ILE A 27 9.62 -3.91 19.85
CA ILE A 27 10.16 -5.03 19.06
C ILE A 27 10.90 -6.04 19.94
N LEU A 28 11.56 -5.56 21.00
CA LEU A 28 12.39 -6.40 21.87
C LEU A 28 11.56 -7.03 22.99
N SER A 29 10.82 -6.22 23.73
CA SER A 29 10.08 -6.65 24.92
C SER A 29 8.68 -7.18 24.62
N LYS A 30 8.16 -6.97 23.40
CA LYS A 30 6.79 -7.32 22.98
C LYS A 30 5.68 -6.67 23.81
N THR A 31 6.06 -5.75 24.70
CA THR A 31 5.12 -4.97 25.50
C THR A 31 4.43 -3.92 24.62
N ILE A 32 3.24 -3.47 25.03
CA ILE A 32 2.54 -2.42 24.30
C ILE A 32 3.38 -1.14 24.39
N ARG A 33 3.67 -0.54 23.24
CA ARG A 33 4.35 0.74 23.20
C ARG A 33 3.37 1.83 23.61
N ILE A 34 3.69 2.53 24.70
CA ILE A 34 2.89 3.63 25.24
C ILE A 34 3.67 4.93 25.03
N HIS A 35 3.01 5.93 24.46
CA HIS A 35 3.56 7.27 24.30
C HIS A 35 3.60 8.00 25.65
N THR A 36 4.35 9.10 25.73
CA THR A 36 4.53 9.87 26.98
C THR A 36 3.21 10.44 27.53
N ASN A 37 2.19 10.61 26.69
CA ASN A 37 0.84 11.02 27.10
C ASN A 37 -0.07 9.87 27.55
N GLY A 38 0.46 8.65 27.70
CA GLY A 38 -0.27 7.46 28.16
C GLY A 38 -1.16 6.79 27.10
N GLN A 39 -1.20 7.31 25.87
CA GLN A 39 -1.89 6.68 24.75
C GLN A 39 -0.96 5.72 23.99
N ARG A 40 -1.53 4.89 23.11
CA ARG A 40 -0.81 3.90 22.30
C ARG A 40 -1.16 4.08 20.82
N TRP A 41 -0.23 3.74 19.94
CA TRP A 41 -0.52 3.68 18.51
C TRP A 41 -1.44 2.51 18.21
N GLU A 42 -2.44 2.79 17.38
CA GLU A 42 -3.46 1.84 16.98
C GLU A 42 -3.60 1.91 15.47
N THR A 43 -3.76 0.75 14.82
CA THR A 43 -3.96 0.67 13.38
C THR A 43 -5.19 -0.18 13.08
N ARG A 44 -6.02 0.27 12.13
CA ARG A 44 -7.13 -0.52 11.57
C ARG A 44 -7.01 -0.55 10.06
N THR A 45 -7.06 -1.75 9.50
CA THR A 45 -6.95 -1.99 8.06
C THR A 45 -8.28 -2.50 7.51
N PHE A 46 -8.71 -1.93 6.38
CA PHE A 46 -9.95 -2.30 5.68
C PHE A 46 -9.66 -3.20 4.47
N LEU A 47 -10.65 -3.97 4.04
CA LEU A 47 -10.54 -4.90 2.91
C LEU A 47 -10.11 -4.19 1.61
N CYS A 48 -10.56 -2.96 1.38
CA CYS A 48 -10.11 -2.12 0.28
C CYS A 48 -8.60 -1.82 0.27
N GLY A 49 -7.87 -2.15 1.34
CA GLY A 49 -6.42 -2.00 1.46
C GLY A 49 -5.96 -0.71 2.14
N GLN A 50 -6.87 0.20 2.50
CA GLN A 50 -6.55 1.39 3.28
C GLN A 50 -6.36 1.03 4.75
N ALA A 51 -5.39 1.66 5.41
CA ALA A 51 -5.26 1.65 6.87
C ALA A 51 -5.46 3.06 7.46
N ILE A 52 -5.95 3.10 8.69
CA ILE A 52 -6.07 4.31 9.52
C ILE A 52 -5.25 4.08 10.78
N ASN A 53 -4.45 5.07 11.14
CA ASN A 53 -3.61 5.07 12.33
C ASN A 53 -4.12 6.10 13.34
N TRP A 54 -4.22 5.70 14.60
CA TRP A 54 -4.27 6.67 15.70
C TRP A 54 -2.85 7.11 16.03
N ILE A 55 -2.63 8.42 16.04
CA ILE A 55 -1.33 9.02 16.35
C ILE A 55 -1.42 9.69 17.73
N PRO A 56 -0.86 9.06 18.79
CA PRO A 56 -0.85 9.58 20.15
C PRO A 56 -0.37 11.01 20.26
N ASN A 57 0.71 11.36 19.57
CA ASN A 57 1.33 12.70 19.64
C ASN A 57 0.34 13.83 19.39
N PHE A 58 -0.64 13.60 18.50
CA PHE A 58 -1.61 14.60 18.08
C PHE A 58 -3.04 14.26 18.50
N SER A 59 -3.25 13.10 19.14
CA SER A 59 -4.57 12.58 19.49
C SER A 59 -5.58 12.66 18.33
N LYS A 60 -5.14 12.22 17.14
CA LYS A 60 -5.98 12.18 15.94
C LYS A 60 -5.77 10.89 15.16
N SER A 61 -6.79 10.52 14.40
CA SER A 61 -6.72 9.47 13.38
C SER A 61 -6.23 10.05 12.06
N GLU A 62 -5.35 9.35 11.38
CA GLU A 62 -4.87 9.72 10.04
C GLU A 62 -4.87 8.51 9.10
N LEU A 63 -4.95 8.77 7.80
CA LEU A 63 -4.76 7.73 6.80
C LEU A 63 -3.28 7.31 6.78
N ASP A 64 -3.05 6.00 6.75
CA ASP A 64 -1.71 5.48 6.51
C ASP A 64 -1.33 5.66 5.03
N GLU A 65 -0.23 6.37 4.78
CA GLU A 65 0.26 6.69 3.44
C GLU A 65 0.80 5.46 2.70
N TYR A 66 1.27 4.43 3.43
CA TYR A 66 1.79 3.19 2.84
C TYR A 66 0.68 2.24 2.39
N TYR A 67 -0.53 2.39 2.95
CA TYR A 67 -1.69 1.57 2.66
C TYR A 67 -2.72 2.35 1.86
N THR A 68 -2.67 2.28 0.54
CA THR A 68 -3.61 3.02 -0.32
C THR A 68 -4.88 2.23 -0.61
N CYS A 69 -6.05 2.87 -0.43
CA CYS A 69 -7.34 2.34 -0.87
C CYS A 69 -7.34 1.99 -2.37
N LYS A 70 -7.57 0.72 -2.71
CA LYS A 70 -7.62 0.22 -4.10
C LYS A 70 -8.83 0.75 -4.88
N ASN A 71 -9.87 1.20 -4.17
CA ASN A 71 -11.07 1.78 -4.74
C ASN A 71 -10.95 3.31 -4.97
N ASN A 72 -9.84 3.94 -4.55
CA ASN A 72 -9.60 5.35 -4.81
C ASN A 72 -9.50 5.59 -6.34
N PRO A 73 -10.30 6.53 -6.91
CA PRO A 73 -10.25 6.84 -8.34
C PRO A 73 -8.86 7.21 -8.84
N GLU A 74 -8.08 7.97 -8.07
CA GLU A 74 -6.72 8.37 -8.43
C GLU A 74 -5.77 7.17 -8.45
N TYR A 75 -5.91 6.27 -7.48
CA TYR A 75 -5.14 5.02 -7.44
C TYR A 75 -5.42 4.18 -8.68
N ARG A 76 -6.70 4.02 -9.04
CA ARG A 76 -7.13 3.29 -10.24
C ARG A 76 -6.59 3.94 -11.52
N LEU A 77 -6.68 5.27 -11.63
CA LEU A 77 -6.13 6.01 -12.78
C LEU A 77 -4.61 5.82 -12.91
N LYS A 78 -3.88 5.87 -11.79
CA LYS A 78 -2.43 5.63 -11.77
C LYS A 78 -2.10 4.20 -12.20
N LEU A 79 -2.90 3.22 -11.76
CA LEU A 79 -2.73 1.82 -12.16
C LEU A 79 -2.96 1.63 -13.67
N GLU A 80 -3.99 2.25 -14.23
CA GLU A 80 -4.25 2.20 -15.68
C GLU A 80 -3.12 2.88 -16.48
N LYS A 81 -2.64 4.04 -16.05
CA LYS A 81 -1.48 4.70 -16.67
C LYS A 81 -0.23 3.81 -16.66
N ARG A 82 0.02 3.08 -15.57
CA ARG A 82 1.12 2.11 -15.47
C ARG A 82 0.94 0.95 -16.46
N LYS A 83 -0.27 0.39 -16.58
CA LYS A 83 -0.57 -0.67 -17.57
C LYS A 83 -0.31 -0.19 -19.00
N VAL A 84 -0.76 1.01 -19.35
CA VAL A 84 -0.51 1.61 -20.67
C VAL A 84 0.98 1.81 -20.92
N ALA A 85 1.73 2.30 -19.94
CA ALA A 85 3.18 2.46 -20.08
C ALA A 85 3.89 1.12 -20.30
N VAL A 86 3.54 0.08 -19.54
CA VAL A 86 4.10 -1.27 -19.72
C VAL A 86 3.77 -1.83 -21.11
N ALA A 87 2.54 -1.64 -21.59
CA ALA A 87 2.15 -2.08 -22.93
C ALA A 87 2.96 -1.37 -24.03
N ARG A 88 3.22 -0.06 -23.88
CA ARG A 88 4.06 0.71 -24.81
C ARG A 88 5.50 0.20 -24.82
N VAL A 89 6.09 -0.05 -23.66
CA VAL A 89 7.46 -0.61 -23.57
C VAL A 89 7.52 -1.98 -24.24
N ARG A 90 6.54 -2.85 -24.00
CA ARG A 90 6.48 -4.17 -24.64
C ARG A 90 6.36 -4.07 -26.16
N SER A 91 5.48 -3.20 -26.66
CA SER A 91 5.32 -2.95 -28.09
C SER A 91 6.59 -2.39 -28.73
N PHE A 92 7.33 -1.53 -28.02
CA PHE A 92 8.61 -1.02 -28.49
C PHE A 92 9.65 -2.14 -28.60
N ILE A 93 9.77 -3.01 -27.58
CA ILE A 93 10.66 -4.17 -27.61
C ILE A 93 10.33 -5.09 -28.80
N ASP A 94 9.04 -5.30 -29.07
CA ASP A 94 8.58 -6.11 -30.21
C ASP A 94 8.95 -5.51 -31.58
N SER A 95 9.10 -4.18 -31.66
CA SER A 95 9.47 -3.48 -32.90
C SER A 95 10.96 -3.55 -33.25
N LEU A 96 11.81 -4.08 -32.35
CA LEU A 96 13.25 -4.18 -32.59
C LEU A 96 13.55 -5.37 -33.52
N ASN A 97 13.85 -5.11 -34.78
CA ASN A 97 14.08 -6.17 -35.77
C ASN A 97 15.48 -6.80 -35.69
N ASP A 98 16.46 -6.08 -35.13
CA ASP A 98 17.87 -6.48 -35.10
C ASP A 98 18.27 -7.21 -33.81
N VAL A 99 17.28 -7.70 -33.06
CA VAL A 99 17.45 -8.33 -31.75
C VAL A 99 16.69 -9.64 -31.75
N ASP A 100 17.31 -10.71 -31.27
CA ASP A 100 16.69 -12.03 -31.18
C ASP A 100 15.54 -12.07 -30.17
N ASP A 101 14.63 -13.04 -30.36
CA ASP A 101 13.42 -13.15 -29.57
C ASP A 101 13.66 -13.63 -28.13
N GLU A 102 14.76 -14.35 -27.90
CA GLU A 102 15.18 -14.78 -26.57
C GLU A 102 15.50 -13.54 -25.73
N TYR A 103 16.36 -12.65 -26.25
CA TYR A 103 16.73 -11.41 -25.59
C TYR A 103 15.53 -10.47 -25.36
N LYS A 104 14.62 -10.33 -26.34
CA LYS A 104 13.36 -9.58 -26.16
C LYS A 104 12.51 -10.14 -25.02
N THR A 105 12.44 -11.46 -24.90
CA THR A 105 11.68 -12.13 -23.82
C THR A 105 12.30 -11.83 -22.46
N HIS A 106 13.63 -11.83 -22.35
CA HIS A 106 14.33 -11.43 -21.12
C HIS A 106 14.00 -9.99 -20.71
N LEU A 107 14.05 -9.03 -21.65
CA LEU A 107 13.71 -7.63 -21.38
C LEU A 107 12.27 -7.45 -20.88
N LYS A 108 11.29 -8.13 -21.48
CA LYS A 108 9.88 -8.04 -21.07
C LYS A 108 9.60 -8.60 -19.69
N ASN A 109 10.42 -9.54 -19.23
CA ASN A 109 10.30 -10.20 -17.93
C ASN A 109 11.04 -9.46 -16.80
N GLY A 110 11.71 -8.35 -17.10
CA GLY A 110 12.41 -7.53 -16.10
C GLY A 110 13.66 -8.19 -15.52
N ARG A 111 14.19 -9.23 -16.18
CA ARG A 111 15.47 -9.87 -15.84
C ARG A 111 16.54 -9.29 -16.76
N GLY A 112 17.16 -8.19 -16.34
CA GLY A 112 18.35 -7.69 -17.02
C GLY A 112 19.49 -8.71 -16.90
N TYR A 113 20.26 -8.90 -17.97
CA TYR A 113 21.52 -9.63 -17.87
C TYR A 113 22.44 -8.87 -16.91
N SER A 114 22.88 -9.57 -15.85
CA SER A 114 24.01 -9.09 -15.06
C SER A 114 25.25 -9.38 -15.89
N CYS A 115 25.95 -8.33 -16.31
CA CYS A 115 27.26 -8.45 -16.95
C CYS A 115 28.27 -9.06 -15.98
#